data_AF-A0A920K9Y2-F1
#
_entry.id   AF-A0A920K9Y2-F1
#
_cell.length_a   1.000
_cell.length_b   1.000
_cell.length_c   1.000
_cell.angle_alpha   90.00
_cell.angle_beta   90.00
_cell.angle_gamma   90.00
#
_symmetry.space_group_name_H-M   'P 1'
#
loop_
_entity.id
_entity.type
_entity.pdbx_description
1 polymer ?
#
loop_
_entity_poly.entity_id
_entity_poly.type
_entity_poly.pdbx_seq_one_letter_code
_entity_poly.pdbx_strand_id
1 'polypeptide(L)' 'MATDLRASVSLVLAGLAASGETTINRIYHLDRGYESLVSKLKSCGAIIDRVRT' A
#
# COMPACT_ATOMS: atom_id res chain seq x y z
N MET A 1 -7.93 -1.44 -6.79
CA MET A 1 -7.11 -2.26 -7.72
C MET A 1 -5.92 -1.43 -8.14
N ALA A 2 -4.70 -1.91 -7.89
CA ALA A 2 -3.49 -1.24 -8.36
C ALA A 2 -3.24 -1.50 -9.85
N THR A 3 -2.91 -0.46 -10.63
CA THR A 3 -2.71 -0.53 -12.09
C THR A 3 -1.27 -0.22 -12.53
N ASP A 4 -0.56 0.61 -11.78
CA ASP A 4 0.80 1.05 -12.07
C ASP A 4 1.48 1.53 -10.78
N LEU A 5 2.77 1.83 -10.84
CA LEU A 5 3.55 2.20 -9.66
C LEU A 5 3.01 3.43 -8.93
N ARG A 6 2.66 4.48 -9.67
CA ARG A 6 2.22 5.76 -9.09
C ARG A 6 0.82 5.63 -8.53
N ALA A 7 -0.12 5.07 -9.31
CA ALA A 7 -1.48 4.83 -8.84
C ALA A 7 -1.50 3.92 -7.61
N SER A 8 -0.64 2.91 -7.56
CA SER A 8 -0.56 1.99 -6.41
C SER A 8 -0.22 2.73 -5.11
N VAL A 9 0.79 3.60 -5.11
CA VAL A 9 1.14 4.37 -3.90
C VAL A 9 0.07 5.41 -3.57
N SER A 10 -0.51 6.07 -4.56
CA SER A 10 -1.62 6.99 -4.32
C SER A 10 -2.79 6.29 -3.60
N LEU A 11 -3.12 5.06 -3.99
CA LEU A 11 -4.14 4.25 -3.31
C LEU A 11 -3.75 3.89 -1.87
N VAL A 12 -2.47 3.58 -1.62
CA VAL A 12 -1.98 3.32 -0.25
C VAL A 12 -2.18 4.56 0.63
N LEU A 13 -1.78 5.74 0.15
CA LEU A 13 -1.95 6.99 0.89
C LEU A 13 -3.43 7.32 1.11
N ALA A 14 -4.27 7.12 0.09
CA ALA A 14 -5.70 7.31 0.21
C ALA A 14 -6.33 6.36 1.25
N GLY A 15 -5.90 5.09 1.28
CA GLY A 15 -6.36 4.11 2.25
C GLY A 15 -5.94 4.45 3.69
N LEU A 16 -4.75 5.02 3.88
CA LEU A 16 -4.29 5.49 5.20
C LEU A 16 -5.06 6.72 5.71
N ALA A 17 -5.62 7.53 4.81
CA ALA A 17 -6.44 8.69 5.16
C ALA A 17 -7.95 8.38 5.23
N ALA A 18 -8.38 7.23 4.72
CA ALA A 18 -9.77 6.82 4.70
C ALA A 18 -10.25 6.34 6.09
N SER A 19 -11.56 6.40 6.31
CA SER A 19 -12.20 5.77 7.47
C SER A 19 -12.49 4.30 7.18
N GLY A 20 -12.24 3.43 8.16
CA GLY A 20 -12.44 1.98 8.04
C GLY A 20 -11.25 1.24 7.46
N GLU A 21 -11.48 0.04 6.95
CA GLU A 21 -10.45 -0.84 6.39
C GLU A 21 -10.41 -0.73 4.85
N THR A 22 -9.20 -0.59 4.29
CA THR A 22 -8.99 -0.55 2.84
C THR A 22 -8.10 -1.71 2.39
N THR A 23 -8.61 -2.53 1.47
CA THR A 23 -7.85 -3.63 0.86
C THR A 23 -7.45 -3.30 -0.57
N ILE A 24 -6.14 -3.33 -0.85
CA ILE A 24 -5.60 -3.03 -2.19
C ILE A 24 -5.06 -4.32 -2.83
N ASN A 25 -5.69 -4.73 -3.93
CA ASN A 25 -5.30 -5.91 -4.72
C ASN A 25 -4.36 -5.58 -5.88
N ARG A 26 -3.64 -6.61 -6.37
CA ARG A 26 -2.69 -6.57 -7.52
C ARG A 26 -1.50 -5.62 -7.35
N ILE A 27 -0.86 -5.66 -6.18
CA ILE A 27 0.26 -4.79 -5.78
C ILE A 27 1.63 -5.12 -6.43
N TYR A 28 1.67 -5.90 -7.51
CA TYR A 28 2.91 -6.31 -8.18
C TYR A 28 3.79 -5.12 -8.63
N HIS A 29 3.17 -4.04 -9.11
CA HIS A 29 3.91 -2.85 -9.53
C HIS A 29 4.60 -2.18 -8.34
N LEU A 30 3.95 -2.19 -7.18
CA LEU A 30 4.46 -1.62 -5.93
C LEU A 30 5.68 -2.39 -5.43
N ASP A 31 5.63 -3.73 -5.53
CA ASP A 31 6.74 -4.61 -5.15
C ASP A 31 7.97 -4.44 -6.03
N ARG A 32 7.76 -4.14 -7.31
CA ARG A 32 8.86 -3.87 -8.25
C ARG A 32 9.47 -2.49 -8.11
N GLY A 33 8.67 -1.49 -7.70
CA GLY A 33 9.10 -0.10 -7.68
C GLY A 33 9.51 0.43 -6.30
N TYR A 34 9.14 -0.25 -5.22
CA TYR A 34 9.52 0.14 -3.87
C TYR A 34 10.07 -1.02 -3.07
N GLU A 35 11.27 -0.83 -2.54
CA GLU A 35 11.86 -1.73 -1.57
C GLU A 35 11.25 -1.51 -0.18
N SER A 36 10.70 -2.58 0.40
CA SER A 36 10.23 -2.62 1.80
C SER A 36 9.27 -1.48 2.17
N LEU A 37 8.38 -1.08 1.25
CA LEU A 37 7.48 0.07 1.44
C LEU A 37 6.65 -0.05 2.72
N VAL A 38 6.08 -1.24 2.98
CA VAL A 38 5.23 -1.49 4.15
C VAL A 38 6.03 -1.26 5.44
N SER A 39 7.24 -1.81 5.53
CA SER A 39 8.10 -1.61 6.71
C SER A 39 8.46 -0.14 6.93
N LYS A 40 8.76 0.59 5.85
CA LYS A 40 9.06 2.03 5.92
C LYS A 40 7.84 2.83 6.38
N LEU A 41 6.66 2.57 5.84
CA LEU A 41 5.43 3.24 6.27
C LEU A 41 5.07 2.90 7.73
N LYS A 42 5.23 1.63 8.14
CA LYS A 42 5.07 1.23 9.56
C LYS A 42 6.04 1.97 10.48
N SER A 43 7.29 2.19 10.06
CA SER A 43 8.25 2.97 10.85
C SER A 43 7.83 4.44 11.04
N CYS A 44 6.98 4.96 10.15
CA CYS A 44 6.34 6.26 10.27
C CYS A 44 5.00 6.22 11.04
N GLY A 45 4.62 5.07 11.62
CA GLY A 45 3.37 4.92 12.38
C GLY A 45 2.14 4.51 11.55
N ALA A 46 2.31 4.17 10.27
CA ALA A 46 1.18 3.70 9.45
C ALA A 46 0.69 2.31 9.91
N ILE A 47 -0.63 2.16 10.03
CA ILE A 47 -1.28 0.88 10.31
C ILE A 47 -1.61 0.22 8.96
N ILE A 48 -0.72 -0.66 8.50
CA ILE A 48 -0.82 -1.31 7.18
C ILE A 48 -0.12 -2.66 7.21
N ASP A 49 -0.74 -3.69 6.65
CA ASP A 49 -0.18 -5.04 6.62
C ASP A 49 -0.27 -5.69 5.24
N ARG A 50 0.63 -6.66 4.99
CA ARG A 50 0.53 -7.56 3.86
C ARG A 50 -0.38 -8.71 4.23
N VAL A 51 -1.51 -8.82 3.55
CA VAL A 51 -2.40 -9.97 3.63
C VAL A 51 -2.19 -10.87 2.42
N ARG A 52 -2.08 -12.18 2.67
CA ARG A 52 -2.17 -13.21 1.63
C ARG A 52 -3.59 -13.74 1.67
N THR A 53 -4.34 -13.48 0.61
CA THR A 53 -5.64 -14.11 0.33
C THR A 53 -5.43 -15.23 -0.68
#